data_AF-A0A835SQT8-F1
#
_entry.id   AF-A0A835SQT8-F1
#
_cell.length_a   1.000
_cell.length_b   1.000
_cell.length_c   1.000
_cell.angle_alpha   90.00
_cell.angle_beta   90.00
_cell.angle_gamma   90.00
#
_symmetry.space_group_name_H-M   'P 1'
#
loop_
_entity.id
_entity.type
_entity.pdbx_description
1 polymer ?
#
loop_
_entity_poly.entity_id
_entity_poly.type
_entity_poly.pdbx_seq_one_letter_code
_entity_poly.pdbx_strand_id
1 'polypeptide(L)'
;MPKRSQKHASDDEEVDVDEEYEASEDAPEDDDSDYEAPKKGKKTPSNKENKPPAKSAKTPGSGAKPQEKVIERLRRSLYTCINTQMVYKKGLKYGSSRVNVEIPNLTPADVEALLGGKLYGRASKGPKQVSVTTGCSDELEDLMGRAPHKSLRYGAALVLLNDCVKLVYSRETGILKATAACVMLK
;
A
#
# COMPACT_ATOMS: atom_id res chain seq x y z
N MET A 1 -6.56 47.59 -36.33
CA MET A 1 -5.33 47.14 -37.06
C MET A 1 -4.14 47.86 -36.42
N PRO A 2 -2.93 47.28 -36.32
CA PRO A 2 -2.30 46.12 -37.03
C PRO A 2 -2.15 44.88 -36.11
N LYS A 3 -2.00 43.59 -36.49
CA LYS A 3 -1.43 42.78 -37.60
C LYS A 3 0.11 42.79 -37.76
N ARG A 4 0.79 41.74 -37.24
CA ARG A 4 1.99 41.04 -37.78
C ARG A 4 2.39 39.94 -36.76
N SER A 5 2.29 38.62 -37.00
CA SER A 5 2.96 37.70 -37.96
C SER A 5 4.44 37.41 -37.69
N GLN A 6 4.72 36.15 -37.36
CA GLN A 6 5.85 35.25 -37.70
C GLN A 6 5.52 33.90 -37.00
N LYS A 7 5.24 32.72 -37.60
CA LYS A 7 5.79 31.89 -38.70
C LYS A 7 7.26 31.46 -38.49
N HIS A 8 7.46 30.18 -38.16
CA HIS A 8 8.36 29.16 -38.79
C HIS A 8 8.26 27.84 -37.96
N ALA A 9 7.79 26.72 -38.54
CA ALA A 9 8.54 25.66 -39.27
C ALA A 9 9.12 24.61 -38.27
N SER A 10 8.52 23.42 -38.09
CA SER A 10 8.54 22.18 -38.90
C SER A 10 9.88 21.41 -38.82
N ASP A 11 9.86 20.24 -38.19
CA ASP A 11 10.69 19.05 -38.43
C ASP A 11 9.97 17.91 -37.67
N ASP A 12 9.23 17.00 -38.31
CA ASP A 12 9.70 15.84 -39.10
C ASP A 12 10.65 14.94 -38.30
N GLU A 13 10.10 13.85 -37.76
CA GLU A 13 10.70 12.51 -37.83
C GLU A 13 9.63 11.50 -37.38
N GLU A 14 8.90 10.97 -38.37
CA GLU A 14 8.25 9.69 -38.25
C GLU A 14 9.32 8.59 -38.22
N VAL A 15 9.20 7.68 -37.26
CA VAL A 15 9.98 6.44 -37.27
C VAL A 15 8.98 5.29 -37.14
N ASP A 16 8.53 4.82 -38.30
CA ASP A 16 7.97 3.48 -38.48
C ASP A 16 9.09 2.46 -38.24
N VAL A 17 8.87 1.54 -37.29
CA VAL A 17 9.57 0.26 -37.23
C VAL A 17 8.52 -0.82 -37.03
N ASP A 18 8.05 -1.33 -38.17
CA ASP A 18 7.50 -2.69 -38.32
C ASP A 18 8.60 -3.74 -38.02
N GLU A 19 8.17 -5.01 -37.92
CA GLU A 19 8.96 -6.25 -37.78
C GLU A 19 9.40 -6.62 -36.34
N GLU A 20 9.25 -7.85 -35.86
CA GLU A 20 8.56 -9.06 -36.29
C GLU A 20 8.59 -10.00 -35.05
N TYR A 21 7.81 -11.06 -35.15
CA TYR A 21 7.76 -12.27 -34.33
C TYR A 21 9.05 -12.66 -33.56
N GLU A 22 8.90 -13.19 -32.34
CA GLU A 22 9.05 -14.63 -32.11
C GLU A 22 8.27 -15.06 -30.87
N ALA A 23 7.26 -15.90 -31.12
CA ALA A 23 6.65 -16.76 -30.13
C ALA A 23 7.61 -17.92 -29.87
N SER A 24 8.21 -17.98 -28.68
CA SER A 24 8.83 -19.22 -28.20
C SER A 24 7.81 -19.95 -27.33
N GLU A 25 7.05 -20.83 -27.98
CA GLU A 25 6.44 -21.99 -27.35
C GLU A 25 7.55 -22.90 -26.85
N ASP A 26 7.63 -23.12 -25.54
CA ASP A 26 8.37 -24.27 -25.00
C ASP A 26 7.68 -24.72 -23.72
N ALA A 27 6.70 -25.60 -23.92
CA ALA A 27 6.24 -26.52 -22.91
C ALA A 27 7.16 -27.75 -22.96
N PRO A 28 7.66 -28.19 -21.81
CA PRO A 28 7.68 -29.61 -21.53
C PRO A 28 6.53 -29.96 -20.60
N GLU A 29 5.59 -30.74 -21.15
CA GLU A 29 4.80 -31.73 -20.42
C GLU A 29 5.72 -32.80 -19.82
N ASP A 30 5.11 -33.64 -18.98
CA ASP A 30 5.67 -34.82 -18.30
C ASP A 30 6.40 -34.55 -16.98
N ASP A 31 5.82 -34.97 -15.85
CA ASP A 31 5.81 -36.39 -15.51
C ASP A 31 5.07 -36.62 -14.19
N ASP A 32 4.26 -37.68 -14.20
CA ASP A 32 3.48 -38.18 -13.08
C ASP A 32 4.41 -38.75 -11.99
N SER A 33 4.28 -38.25 -10.77
CA SER A 33 4.62 -39.10 -9.62
C SER A 33 3.69 -38.84 -8.45
N ASP A 34 2.65 -39.67 -8.38
CA ASP A 34 2.01 -40.15 -7.17
C ASP A 34 2.97 -40.25 -5.99
N TYR A 35 2.70 -39.54 -4.88
CA TYR A 35 3.00 -40.12 -3.58
C TYR A 35 2.08 -39.62 -2.46
N GLU A 36 1.62 -40.61 -1.70
CA GLU A 36 0.45 -40.62 -0.84
C GLU A 36 0.47 -39.69 0.37
N ALA A 37 -0.74 -39.24 0.73
CA ALA A 37 -1.09 -38.77 2.06
C ALA A 37 -1.14 -39.92 3.08
N PRO A 38 -0.55 -39.78 4.29
CA PRO A 38 -0.81 -40.72 5.37
C PRO A 38 -2.02 -40.32 6.21
N LYS A 39 -2.83 -41.34 6.51
CA LYS A 39 -4.11 -41.36 7.21
C LYS A 39 -3.99 -41.18 8.74
N LYS A 40 -5.04 -40.56 9.29
CA LYS A 40 -5.69 -40.74 10.61
C LYS A 40 -5.08 -41.71 11.65
N GLY A 41 -4.94 -41.22 12.88
CA GLY A 41 -5.07 -41.99 14.13
C GLY A 41 -5.44 -41.06 15.31
N LYS A 42 -6.72 -40.92 15.69
CA LYS A 42 -7.51 -41.67 16.69
C LYS A 42 -7.00 -41.62 18.15
N LYS A 43 -7.89 -41.10 19.01
CA LYS A 43 -8.18 -41.40 20.44
C LYS A 43 -7.65 -40.45 21.53
N THR A 44 -8.60 -39.68 22.07
CA THR A 44 -8.74 -39.27 23.48
C THR A 44 -8.67 -40.44 24.46
N PRO A 45 -8.34 -40.16 25.74
CA PRO A 45 -9.36 -40.39 26.77
C PRO A 45 -9.53 -39.22 27.78
N SER A 46 -10.78 -39.08 28.22
CA SER A 46 -11.27 -38.45 29.47
C SER A 46 -10.62 -39.16 30.70
N ASN A 47 -10.45 -38.66 31.94
CA ASN A 47 -11.28 -37.80 32.80
C ASN A 47 -10.56 -37.54 34.15
N LYS A 48 -10.99 -36.49 34.91
CA LYS A 48 -10.92 -36.27 36.39
C LYS A 48 -9.52 -36.14 37.07
N GLU A 49 -9.25 -35.34 38.11
CA GLU A 49 -10.01 -34.42 38.98
C GLU A 49 -9.00 -33.54 39.78
N ASN A 50 -9.37 -32.28 40.05
CA ASN A 50 -9.07 -31.42 41.23
C ASN A 50 -7.62 -31.21 41.75
N LYS A 51 -7.08 -29.98 41.57
CA LYS A 51 -6.69 -29.03 42.65
C LYS A 51 -6.28 -27.66 42.07
N PRO A 52 -6.70 -26.50 42.62
CA PRO A 52 -6.37 -25.19 42.05
C PRO A 52 -5.01 -24.70 42.56
N PRO A 53 -4.29 -23.90 41.76
CA PRO A 53 -3.49 -22.83 42.31
C PRO A 53 -4.02 -21.49 41.80
N ALA A 54 -4.43 -20.66 42.75
CA ALA A 54 -4.54 -19.23 42.54
C ALA A 54 -3.21 -18.71 41.97
N LYS A 55 -3.26 -18.10 40.78
CA LYS A 55 -2.38 -17.00 40.37
C LYS A 55 -2.81 -16.48 39.00
N SER A 56 -3.26 -15.24 39.02
CA SER A 56 -3.08 -14.27 37.95
C SER A 56 -3.77 -14.62 36.63
N ALA A 57 -5.07 -14.33 36.57
CA ALA A 57 -5.73 -14.01 35.31
C ALA A 57 -4.92 -12.89 34.64
N LYS A 58 -4.10 -13.29 33.65
CA LYS A 58 -3.55 -12.39 32.65
C LYS A 58 -4.75 -11.90 31.85
N THR A 59 -5.30 -10.78 32.28
CA THR A 59 -6.28 -9.99 31.54
C THR A 59 -5.79 -9.86 30.10
N PRO A 60 -6.50 -10.39 29.08
CA PRO A 60 -6.24 -9.96 27.72
C PRO A 60 -6.58 -8.47 27.69
N GLY A 61 -5.54 -7.69 27.41
CA GLY A 61 -5.49 -6.28 27.69
C GLY A 61 -6.47 -5.44 26.89
N SER A 62 -6.57 -4.20 27.39
CA SER A 62 -6.94 -2.98 26.69
C SER A 62 -8.24 -3.06 25.88
N GLY A 63 -9.30 -2.52 26.48
CA GLY A 63 -10.57 -2.21 25.82
C GLY A 63 -10.41 -1.11 24.79
N ALA A 64 -9.71 -1.41 23.69
CA ALA A 64 -9.75 -0.60 22.49
C ALA A 64 -11.20 -0.59 21.98
N LYS A 65 -11.78 0.59 21.86
CA LYS A 65 -13.17 0.77 21.40
C LYS A 65 -13.32 0.04 20.05
N PRO A 66 -14.51 -0.50 19.69
CA PRO A 66 -14.70 -1.22 18.43
C PRO A 66 -14.17 -0.47 17.19
N GLN A 67 -14.25 0.86 17.18
CA GLN A 67 -13.71 1.72 16.13
C GLN A 67 -12.17 1.73 16.05
N GLU A 68 -11.46 1.65 17.17
CA GLU A 68 -9.99 1.71 17.20
C GLU A 68 -9.37 0.50 16.49
N LYS A 69 -9.97 -0.68 16.68
CA LYS A 69 -9.55 -1.91 15.97
C LYS A 69 -9.81 -1.82 14.46
N VAL A 70 -10.85 -1.12 14.03
CA VAL A 70 -11.15 -0.91 12.61
C VAL A 70 -10.12 0.02 11.98
N ILE A 71 -9.78 1.12 12.66
CA ILE A 71 -8.77 2.06 12.19
C ILE A 71 -7.38 1.42 12.14
N GLU A 72 -7.00 0.62 13.14
CA GLU A 72 -5.70 -0.08 13.10
C GLU A 72 -5.59 -1.04 11.91
N ARG A 73 -6.69 -1.77 11.60
CA ARG A 73 -6.75 -2.60 10.39
C ARG A 73 -6.62 -1.77 9.13
N LEU A 74 -7.24 -0.59 9.08
CA LEU A 74 -7.18 0.30 7.93
C LEU A 74 -5.77 0.86 7.71
N ARG A 75 -5.09 1.28 8.78
CA ARG A 75 -3.69 1.72 8.76
C ARG A 75 -2.78 0.61 8.24
N ARG A 76 -2.95 -0.61 8.75
CA ARG A 76 -2.20 -1.79 8.29
C ARG A 76 -2.51 -2.13 6.83
N SER A 77 -3.76 -2.01 6.41
CA SER A 77 -4.17 -2.21 5.02
C SER A 77 -3.52 -1.19 4.10
N LEU A 78 -3.60 0.10 4.43
CA LEU A 78 -2.97 1.18 3.66
C LEU A 78 -1.46 0.95 3.52
N TYR A 79 -0.78 0.65 4.63
CA TYR A 79 0.64 0.29 4.63
C TYR A 79 0.93 -0.88 3.68
N THR A 80 0.14 -1.96 3.79
CA THR A 80 0.35 -3.17 3.00
C THR A 80 0.14 -2.91 1.51
N CYS A 81 -0.93 -2.17 1.15
CA CYS A 81 -1.22 -1.80 -0.23
C CYS A 81 -0.10 -0.95 -0.84
N ILE A 82 0.38 0.07 -0.11
CA ILE A 82 1.50 0.90 -0.55
C ILE A 82 2.76 0.05 -0.73
N ASN A 83 3.12 -0.76 0.27
CA ASN A 83 4.33 -1.58 0.25
C ASN A 83 4.32 -2.65 -0.85
N THR A 84 3.13 -3.17 -1.20
CA THR A 84 2.97 -4.13 -2.29
C THR A 84 3.24 -3.49 -3.65
N GLN A 85 2.81 -2.23 -3.83
CA GLN A 85 3.06 -1.48 -5.06
C GLN A 85 4.48 -0.93 -5.18
N MET A 86 5.25 -0.92 -4.09
CA MET A 86 6.69 -0.65 -4.11
C MET A 86 7.42 -1.85 -4.71
N VAL A 87 7.56 -1.85 -6.02
CA VAL A 87 8.26 -2.89 -6.79
C VAL A 87 9.46 -2.28 -7.49
N TYR A 88 10.60 -2.97 -7.40
CA TYR A 88 11.80 -2.56 -8.11
C TYR A 88 11.55 -2.65 -9.62
N LYS A 89 11.91 -1.59 -10.33
CA LYS A 89 11.95 -1.54 -11.79
C LYS A 89 13.34 -1.07 -12.19
N LYS A 90 13.90 -1.60 -13.29
CA LYS A 90 15.25 -1.26 -13.76
C LYS A 90 15.47 0.26 -13.89
N GLY A 91 14.42 1.01 -14.27
CA GLY A 91 14.44 2.47 -14.38
C GLY A 91 14.44 3.26 -13.06
N LEU A 92 14.26 2.63 -11.88
CA LEU A 92 14.24 3.35 -10.59
C LEU A 92 15.62 3.86 -10.16
N LYS A 93 16.72 3.42 -10.77
CA LYS A 93 18.08 3.82 -10.37
C LYS A 93 18.30 5.34 -10.47
N TYR A 94 17.61 5.99 -11.39
CA TYR A 94 17.69 7.44 -11.64
C TYR A 94 16.29 8.09 -11.69
N GLY A 95 15.26 7.36 -11.27
CA GLY A 95 13.86 7.76 -11.46
C GLY A 95 12.99 7.37 -10.28
N SER A 96 11.68 7.64 -10.42
CA SER A 96 10.68 7.25 -9.44
C SER A 96 9.58 6.41 -10.10
N SER A 97 9.00 5.49 -9.33
CA SER A 97 7.75 4.82 -9.73
C SER A 97 6.59 5.37 -8.93
N ARG A 98 5.44 5.53 -9.58
CA ARG A 98 4.21 5.95 -8.92
C ARG A 98 3.61 4.79 -8.12
N VAL A 99 3.03 5.12 -6.98
CA VAL A 99 2.22 4.26 -6.13
C VAL A 99 0.84 4.90 -6.02
N ASN A 100 -0.21 4.16 -6.38
CA ASN A 100 -1.59 4.62 -6.38
C ASN A 100 -2.48 3.55 -5.73
N VAL A 101 -2.93 3.82 -4.51
CA VAL A 101 -3.80 2.93 -3.74
C VAL A 101 -5.17 3.57 -3.59
N GLU A 102 -6.22 2.79 -3.75
CA GLU A 102 -7.59 3.22 -3.50
C GLU A 102 -8.21 2.35 -2.40
N ILE A 103 -8.78 2.99 -1.39
CA ILE A 103 -9.48 2.33 -0.29
C ILE A 103 -10.96 2.75 -0.37
N PRO A 104 -11.86 1.85 -0.80
CA PRO A 104 -13.29 2.13 -0.88
C PRO A 104 -13.98 1.99 0.48
N ASN A 105 -15.26 2.37 0.52
CA ASN A 105 -16.19 2.16 1.64
C ASN A 105 -15.75 2.84 2.96
N LEU A 106 -15.16 4.02 2.85
CA LEU A 106 -14.77 4.83 3.99
C LEU A 106 -15.84 5.86 4.33
N THR A 107 -16.12 6.03 5.62
CA THR A 107 -16.95 7.15 6.10
C THR A 107 -16.08 8.38 6.43
N PRO A 108 -16.65 9.59 6.48
CA PRO A 108 -15.92 10.78 6.90
C PRO A 108 -15.30 10.65 8.30
N ALA A 109 -15.98 9.95 9.22
CA ALA A 109 -15.50 9.71 10.57
C ALA A 109 -14.28 8.77 10.58
N ASP A 110 -14.26 7.76 9.71
CA ASP A 110 -13.10 6.85 9.58
C ASP A 110 -11.88 7.60 9.05
N VAL A 111 -12.09 8.51 8.10
CA VAL A 111 -11.00 9.34 7.53
C VAL A 111 -10.43 10.30 8.57
N GLU A 112 -11.29 10.93 9.37
CA GLU A 112 -10.85 11.79 10.47
C GLU A 112 -10.06 11.00 11.53
N ALA A 113 -10.53 9.81 11.90
CA ALA A 113 -9.83 8.94 12.84
C ALA A 113 -8.52 8.37 12.26
N LEU A 114 -8.48 8.06 10.96
CA LEU A 114 -7.29 7.58 10.27
C LEU A 114 -6.19 8.64 10.25
N LEU A 115 -6.52 9.83 9.76
CA LEU A 115 -5.59 10.97 9.65
C LEU A 115 -5.17 11.48 11.04
N GLY A 116 -6.05 11.38 12.03
CA GLY A 116 -5.84 11.95 13.35
C GLY A 116 -5.91 13.48 13.34
N GLY A 117 -5.88 14.08 14.54
CA GLY A 117 -6.12 15.52 14.70
C GLY A 117 -5.13 16.43 13.97
N LYS A 118 -3.83 16.05 13.93
CA LYS A 118 -2.78 16.86 13.29
C LYS A 118 -2.94 16.95 11.78
N LEU A 119 -2.98 15.80 11.09
CA LEU A 119 -3.10 15.77 9.63
C LEU A 119 -4.48 16.22 9.19
N TYR A 120 -5.55 15.82 9.90
CA TYR A 120 -6.89 16.27 9.57
C TYR A 120 -7.10 17.76 9.80
N GLY A 121 -6.38 18.37 10.75
CA GLY A 121 -6.38 19.82 10.96
C GLY A 121 -5.75 20.59 9.80
N ARG A 122 -4.72 20.04 9.17
CA ARG A 122 -4.04 20.62 7.99
C ARG A 122 -4.70 20.26 6.66
N ALA A 123 -5.61 19.31 6.65
CA ALA A 123 -6.27 18.87 5.43
C ALA A 123 -7.11 20.00 4.81
N SER A 124 -7.04 20.13 3.49
CA SER A 124 -7.95 20.98 2.72
C SER A 124 -9.31 20.28 2.64
N LYS A 125 -10.33 20.90 3.24
CA LYS A 125 -11.70 20.36 3.38
C LYS A 125 -12.64 21.11 2.44
N GLY A 126 -12.90 20.54 1.27
CA GLY A 126 -13.95 20.98 0.37
C GLY A 126 -15.30 20.33 0.69
N PRO A 127 -16.40 20.80 0.06
CA PRO A 127 -17.72 20.20 0.22
C PRO A 127 -17.77 18.74 -0.24
N LYS A 128 -17.01 18.42 -1.30
CA LYS A 128 -17.00 17.10 -1.95
C LYS A 128 -15.78 16.25 -1.61
N GLN A 129 -14.69 16.85 -1.11
CA GLN A 129 -13.43 16.15 -0.93
C GLN A 129 -12.63 16.65 0.27
N VAL A 130 -11.82 15.78 0.84
CA VAL A 130 -10.79 16.13 1.83
C VAL A 130 -9.45 15.71 1.26
N SER A 131 -8.45 16.59 1.27
CA SER A 131 -7.12 16.28 0.76
C SER A 131 -6.02 16.73 1.70
N VAL A 132 -4.98 15.91 1.85
CA VAL A 132 -3.83 16.21 2.69
C VAL A 132 -2.60 15.51 2.11
N THR A 133 -1.44 16.11 2.32
CA THR A 133 -0.15 15.53 1.93
C THR A 133 0.73 15.45 3.16
N THR A 134 1.32 14.29 3.43
CA THR A 134 2.32 14.15 4.50
C THR A 134 3.60 14.90 4.13
N GLY A 135 4.20 15.57 5.10
CA GLY A 135 5.38 16.42 4.91
C GLY A 135 6.67 15.89 5.53
N CYS A 136 6.60 14.87 6.39
CA CYS A 136 7.76 14.27 7.05
C CYS A 136 7.49 12.82 7.46
N SER A 137 8.55 12.11 7.87
CA SER A 137 8.50 10.74 8.40
C SER A 137 7.54 10.59 9.57
N ASP A 138 7.53 11.54 10.51
CA ASP A 138 6.73 11.45 11.74
C ASP A 138 5.22 11.44 11.43
N GLU A 139 4.79 12.22 10.44
CA GLU A 139 3.40 12.23 9.97
C GLU A 139 3.02 10.90 9.30
N LEU A 140 3.97 10.28 8.62
CA LEU A 140 3.78 9.01 7.95
C LEU A 140 3.69 7.86 8.96
N GLU A 141 4.48 7.93 10.03
CA GLU A 141 4.40 7.02 11.17
C GLU A 141 3.11 7.21 11.97
N ASP A 142 2.67 8.45 12.21
CA ASP A 142 1.38 8.75 12.83
C ASP A 142 0.21 8.16 12.01
N LEU A 143 0.32 8.18 10.67
CA LEU A 143 -0.70 7.66 9.75
C LEU A 143 -0.71 6.13 9.66
N MET A 144 0.43 5.48 9.48
CA MET A 144 0.53 4.05 9.15
C MET A 144 1.18 3.18 10.24
N GLY A 145 1.63 3.80 11.33
CA GLY A 145 2.40 3.18 12.42
C GLY A 145 3.88 2.98 12.12
N ARG A 146 4.29 3.10 10.84
CA ARG A 146 5.68 3.05 10.37
C ARG A 146 5.77 3.54 8.91
N ALA A 147 6.93 4.04 8.51
CA ALA A 147 7.22 4.37 7.12
C ALA A 147 7.31 3.11 6.22
N PRO A 148 6.74 3.12 5.00
CA PRO A 148 6.90 2.05 4.02
C PRO A 148 8.36 1.93 3.56
N HIS A 149 8.92 0.74 3.71
CA HIS A 149 10.31 0.44 3.42
C HIS A 149 10.43 -1.00 2.94
N LYS A 150 11.10 -1.21 1.80
CA LYS A 150 11.32 -2.55 1.25
C LYS A 150 12.79 -2.74 0.90
N SER A 151 13.47 -3.59 1.66
CA SER A 151 14.86 -3.94 1.39
C SER A 151 14.97 -4.71 0.07
N LEU A 152 15.98 -4.36 -0.71
CA LEU A 152 16.41 -5.07 -1.91
C LEU A 152 17.70 -5.83 -1.61
N ARG A 153 18.06 -6.74 -2.52
CA ARG A 153 19.37 -7.41 -2.47
C ARG A 153 20.48 -6.37 -2.57
N TYR A 154 21.63 -6.66 -1.95
CA TYR A 154 22.85 -5.84 -2.03
C TYR A 154 22.79 -4.46 -1.35
N GLY A 155 22.00 -4.34 -0.28
CA GLY A 155 22.00 -3.15 0.60
C GLY A 155 21.14 -1.97 0.11
N ALA A 156 20.52 -2.07 -1.06
CA ALA A 156 19.57 -1.07 -1.53
C ALA A 156 18.19 -1.22 -0.85
N ALA A 157 17.40 -0.14 -0.86
CA ALA A 157 16.04 -0.14 -0.35
C ALA A 157 15.10 0.69 -1.24
N LEU A 158 13.83 0.31 -1.29
CA LEU A 158 12.76 1.13 -1.82
C LEU A 158 12.11 1.90 -0.67
N VAL A 159 11.99 3.21 -0.86
CA VAL A 159 11.34 4.13 0.07
C VAL A 159 10.41 5.07 -0.68
N LEU A 160 9.53 5.74 0.04
CA LEU A 160 8.76 6.83 -0.53
C LEU A 160 9.64 8.06 -0.72
N LEU A 161 9.49 8.74 -1.85
CA LEU A 161 10.18 9.98 -2.14
C LEU A 161 9.74 11.04 -1.13
N ASN A 162 10.69 11.58 -0.38
CA ASN A 162 10.48 12.61 0.66
C ASN A 162 9.46 12.20 1.74
N ASP A 163 9.27 10.91 2.00
CA ASP A 163 8.27 10.39 2.94
C ASP A 163 6.85 10.95 2.71
N CYS A 164 6.56 11.23 1.44
CA CYS A 164 5.39 11.98 1.02
C CYS A 164 4.31 11.05 0.46
N VAL A 165 3.13 11.08 1.08
CA VAL A 165 1.89 10.46 0.59
C VAL A 165 0.82 11.53 0.51
N LYS A 166 0.26 11.70 -0.68
CA LYS A 166 -0.92 12.54 -0.91
C LYS A 166 -2.17 11.68 -0.80
N LEU A 167 -3.02 12.05 0.15
CA LEU A 167 -4.30 11.43 0.45
C LEU A 167 -5.43 12.33 -0.06
N VAL A 168 -6.36 11.76 -0.81
CA VAL A 168 -7.54 12.45 -1.36
C VAL A 168 -8.76 11.58 -1.11
N TYR A 169 -9.63 12.02 -0.20
CA TYR A 169 -10.90 11.39 0.10
C TYR A 169 -12.04 12.08 -0.65
N SER A 170 -12.82 11.32 -1.42
CA SER A 170 -14.06 11.78 -2.03
C SER A 170 -15.24 11.44 -1.13
N ARG A 171 -15.97 12.47 -0.67
CA ARG A 171 -17.17 12.32 0.18
C ARG A 171 -18.35 11.75 -0.58
N GLU A 172 -18.39 11.93 -1.90
CA GLU A 172 -19.46 11.42 -2.76
C GLU A 172 -19.33 9.93 -3.01
N THR A 173 -18.10 9.45 -3.22
CA THR A 173 -17.85 8.03 -3.55
C THR A 173 -17.42 7.20 -2.34
N GLY A 174 -17.07 7.82 -1.22
CA GLY A 174 -16.54 7.12 -0.05
C GLY A 174 -15.18 6.46 -0.31
N ILE A 175 -14.38 7.00 -1.24
CA ILE A 175 -13.08 6.43 -1.64
C ILE A 175 -11.95 7.35 -1.17
N LEU A 176 -10.97 6.78 -0.47
CA LEU A 176 -9.69 7.42 -0.17
C LEU A 176 -8.63 6.95 -1.16
N LYS A 177 -8.07 7.89 -1.92
CA LYS A 177 -6.94 7.66 -2.82
C LYS A 177 -5.64 8.08 -2.13
N ALA A 178 -4.67 7.19 -2.07
CA ALA A 178 -3.31 7.46 -1.62
C ALA A 178 -2.36 7.40 -2.80
N THR A 179 -1.64 8.49 -3.03
CA THR A 179 -0.72 8.65 -4.17
C THR A 179 0.65 9.05 -3.66
N ALA A 180 1.69 8.36 -4.13
CA ALA A 180 3.07 8.62 -3.73
C ALA A 180 4.04 8.31 -4.87
N ALA A 181 5.27 8.78 -4.74
CA ALA A 181 6.39 8.38 -5.58
C ALA A 181 7.33 7.49 -4.75
N CYS A 182 7.88 6.45 -5.37
CA CYS A 182 8.80 5.50 -4.77
C CYS A 182 10.16 5.61 -5.48
N VAL A 183 11.24 5.62 -4.71
CA VAL A 183 12.61 5.72 -5.21
C VAL A 183 13.48 4.61 -4.59
N MET A 184 14.60 4.32 -5.26
CA MET A 184 15.60 3.41 -4.73
C MET A 184 16.71 4.21 -4.05
N LEU A 185 16.96 3.91 -2.77
CA LEU A 185 18.14 4.35 -2.03
C LEU A 185 19.19 3.22 -2.05
N LYS A 186 20.46 3.60 -2.09
CA LYS A 186 21.61 2.68 -2.01
C LYS A 186 22.58 3.18 -0.97
#